data_AF-A0A3M1DRF8-F1
#
_entry.id   AF-A0A3M1DRF8-F1
#
_cell.length_a   1.000
_cell.length_b   1.000
_cell.length_c   1.000
_cell.angle_alpha   90.00
_cell.angle_beta   90.00
_cell.angle_gamma   90.00
#
_symmetry.space_group_name_H-M   'P 1'
#
loop_
_entity.id
_entity.type
_entity.pdbx_description
1 polymer ?
#
loop_
_entity_poly.entity_id
_entity_poly.type
_entity_poly.pdbx_seq_one_letter_code
_entity_poly.pdbx_strand_id
1 'polypeptide(L)'
;VVEGNSPYLGGLPPGGENDRLIAALGGKAPTAALLLPVQLGGRVVNVIYVDGGEGLGERMADLNRLVRKTVLAFEILIRREKILQT
;
A
#
# COMPACT_ATOMS: atom_id res chain seq x y z
N VAL A 1 -7.73 -3.44 -5.73
CA VAL A 1 -7.17 -2.54 -4.69
C VAL A 1 -7.50 -1.09 -4.97
N VAL A 2 -7.00 -0.50 -6.06
CA VAL A 2 -7.22 0.93 -6.36
C VAL A 2 -8.69 1.23 -6.68
N GLU A 3 -9.30 0.50 -7.63
CA GLU A 3 -10.71 0.71 -7.99
C GLU A 3 -11.68 0.28 -6.88
N GLY A 4 -11.46 -0.90 -6.31
CA GLY A 4 -12.34 -1.45 -5.26
C GLY A 4 -12.14 -0.85 -3.87
N ASN A 5 -11.14 0.02 -3.69
CA ASN A 5 -10.79 0.66 -2.42
C ASN A 5 -10.65 -0.31 -1.22
N SER A 6 -10.20 -1.52 -1.50
CA SER A 6 -10.17 -2.64 -0.56
C SER A 6 -8.78 -3.26 -0.48
N PRO A 7 -8.38 -3.77 0.70
CA PRO A 7 -7.18 -4.58 0.85
C PRO A 7 -7.20 -5.79 -0.09
N TYR A 8 -6.03 -6.20 -0.55
CA TYR A 8 -5.83 -7.46 -1.28
C TYR A 8 -4.79 -8.31 -0.59
N LEU A 9 -5.09 -9.59 -0.40
CA LEU A 9 -4.16 -10.59 0.11
C LEU A 9 -4.15 -11.77 -0.87
N GLY A 10 -2.99 -12.07 -1.43
CA GLY A 10 -2.84 -13.17 -2.40
C GLY A 10 -1.53 -13.10 -3.18
N GLY A 11 -1.32 -14.07 -4.07
CA GLY A 11 -0.18 -14.05 -4.98
C GLY A 11 -0.33 -12.99 -6.06
N LEU A 12 0.75 -12.35 -6.49
CA LEU A 12 0.69 -11.38 -7.58
C LEU A 12 0.48 -12.11 -8.92
N PRO A 13 -0.54 -11.74 -9.71
CA PRO A 13 -0.71 -12.29 -11.06
C PRO A 13 0.51 -11.97 -11.93
N PRO A 14 1.02 -12.92 -12.74
CA PRO A 14 2.13 -12.66 -13.64
C PRO A 14 1.71 -11.71 -14.78
N GLY A 15 2.66 -10.97 -15.32
CA GLY A 15 2.47 -10.11 -16.49
C GLY A 15 2.42 -8.62 -16.17
N GLY A 16 2.72 -7.81 -17.20
CA GLY A 16 2.48 -6.37 -17.21
C GLY A 16 3.26 -5.61 -16.12
N GLU A 17 2.58 -4.71 -15.42
CA GLU A 17 3.20 -3.87 -14.38
C GLU A 17 3.60 -4.68 -13.14
N ASN A 18 3.01 -5.85 -12.89
CA ASN A 18 3.42 -6.71 -11.78
C ASN A 18 4.82 -7.27 -12.00
N ASP A 19 5.18 -7.65 -13.23
CA ASP A 19 6.52 -8.14 -13.55
C ASP A 19 7.56 -7.03 -13.37
N ARG A 20 7.23 -5.80 -13.77
CA ARG A 20 8.09 -4.62 -13.55
C ARG A 20 8.28 -4.33 -12.07
N LEU A 21 7.22 -4.40 -11.28
CA LEU A 21 7.26 -4.23 -9.84
C LEU A 21 8.14 -5.31 -9.19
N ILE A 22 7.91 -6.58 -9.52
CA ILE A 22 8.70 -7.70 -8.99
C ILE A 22 10.17 -7.55 -9.37
N ALA A 23 10.48 -7.19 -10.62
CA ALA A 23 11.85 -6.94 -11.06
C ALA A 23 12.51 -5.79 -10.27
N ALA A 24 11.80 -4.69 -10.04
CA ALA A 24 12.28 -3.56 -9.24
C ALA A 24 12.50 -3.93 -7.76
N LEU A 25 11.78 -4.92 -7.25
CA LEU A 25 11.88 -5.43 -5.88
C LEU A 25 12.88 -6.60 -5.71
N GLY A 26 13.68 -6.92 -6.74
CA GLY A 26 14.72 -7.95 -6.67
C GLY A 26 14.39 -9.26 -7.39
N GLY A 27 13.30 -9.30 -8.16
CA GLY A 27 13.03 -10.33 -9.17
C GLY A 27 12.41 -11.64 -8.66
N LYS A 28 12.23 -11.80 -7.34
CA LYS A 28 11.59 -12.99 -6.78
C LYS A 28 10.12 -12.70 -6.48
N ALA A 29 9.22 -13.38 -7.19
CA ALA A 29 7.79 -13.27 -6.93
C ALA A 29 7.46 -13.79 -5.51
N PRO A 30 6.68 -13.04 -4.71
CA PRO A 30 6.28 -13.47 -3.38
C PRO A 30 5.22 -14.59 -3.46
N THR A 31 5.22 -15.50 -2.49
CA THR A 31 4.15 -16.51 -2.34
C THR A 31 2.81 -15.87 -1.97
N ALA A 32 2.85 -14.82 -1.17
CA ALA A 32 1.73 -13.97 -0.86
C ALA A 32 2.20 -12.51 -0.71
N ALA A 33 1.39 -11.60 -1.23
CA ALA A 33 1.54 -10.16 -1.06
C ALA A 33 0.27 -9.59 -0.43
N LEU A 34 0.45 -8.56 0.39
CA LEU A 34 -0.61 -7.77 0.96
C LEU A 34 -0.52 -6.34 0.42
N LEU A 35 -1.61 -5.88 -0.20
CA LEU A 35 -1.74 -4.54 -0.73
C LEU A 35 -2.78 -3.79 0.09
N LEU A 36 -2.38 -2.66 0.65
CA LEU A 36 -3.24 -1.82 1.49
C LEU A 36 -3.42 -0.44 0.88
N PRO A 37 -4.66 -0.05 0.54
CA PRO A 37 -4.90 1.28 -0.02
C PRO A 37 -4.69 2.36 1.05
N VAL A 38 -3.95 3.40 0.69
CA VAL A 38 -3.85 4.65 1.47
C VAL A 38 -4.84 5.64 0.86
N GLN A 39 -5.83 6.02 1.64
CA GLN A 39 -6.93 6.87 1.19
C GLN A 39 -6.83 8.26 1.80
N LEU A 40 -7.05 9.29 0.97
CA LEU A 40 -7.23 10.67 1.41
C LEU A 40 -8.47 11.24 0.74
N GLY A 41 -9.40 11.78 1.54
CA GLY A 41 -10.65 12.35 1.02
C GLY A 41 -11.47 11.36 0.18
N GLY A 42 -11.47 10.07 0.53
CA GLY A 42 -12.18 9.01 -0.20
C GLY A 42 -11.52 8.54 -1.50
N ARG A 43 -10.32 9.05 -1.85
CA ARG A 43 -9.56 8.62 -3.03
C ARG A 43 -8.33 7.82 -2.60
N VAL A 44 -8.04 6.72 -3.29
CA VAL A 44 -6.77 6.00 -3.14
C VAL A 44 -5.66 6.84 -3.77
N VAL A 45 -4.71 7.29 -2.94
CA VAL A 45 -3.58 8.11 -3.39
C VAL A 45 -2.27 7.33 -3.45
N ASN A 46 -2.17 6.24 -2.69
CA ASN A 46 -1.01 5.38 -2.61
C ASN A 46 -1.43 3.96 -2.22
N VAL A 47 -0.54 3.00 -2.39
CA VAL A 47 -0.71 1.61 -1.94
C VAL A 47 0.52 1.21 -1.14
N ILE A 48 0.31 0.67 0.06
CA ILE A 48 1.38 0.01 0.82
C ILE A 48 1.43 -1.45 0.35
N TYR A 49 2.56 -1.82 -0.24
CA TYR A 49 2.90 -3.19 -0.58
C TYR A 49 3.68 -3.81 0.57
N VAL A 50 3.30 -5.03 0.96
CA VAL A 50 4.00 -5.85 1.94
C VAL A 50 4.17 -7.26 1.38
N ASP A 51 5.41 -7.72 1.33
CA ASP A 51 5.75 -9.14 1.19
C ASP A 51 6.51 -9.63 2.43
N GLY A 52 6.58 -10.95 2.60
CA GLY A 52 7.14 -11.57 3.81
C GLY A 52 6.87 -13.07 3.95
N GLY A 53 6.16 -13.67 3.00
CA GLY A 53 5.83 -15.09 3.03
C GLY A 53 4.55 -15.38 3.82
N GLU A 54 4.54 -16.51 4.54
CA GLU A 54 3.37 -16.96 5.29
C GLU A 54 3.07 -16.07 6.50
N GLY A 55 1.80 -16.01 6.92
CA GLY A 55 1.38 -15.27 8.12
C GLY A 55 1.09 -13.78 7.93
N LEU A 56 1.10 -13.25 6.70
CA LEU A 56 0.72 -11.86 6.40
C LEU A 56 -0.66 -11.47 6.96
N GLY A 57 -1.61 -12.41 6.94
CA GLY A 57 -2.95 -12.20 7.51
C GLY A 57 -2.94 -11.92 9.01
N GLU A 58 -2.02 -12.52 9.77
CA GLU A 58 -1.93 -12.34 11.23
C GLU A 58 -1.45 -10.94 11.61
N ARG A 59 -0.69 -10.30 10.71
CA ARG A 59 -0.20 -8.92 10.88
C ARG A 59 -1.21 -7.87 10.44
N MET A 60 -2.40 -8.26 10.01
CA MET A 60 -3.37 -7.33 9.41
C MET A 60 -3.76 -6.17 10.34
N ALA A 61 -3.90 -6.42 11.63
CA ALA A 61 -4.24 -5.37 12.60
C ALA A 61 -3.13 -4.30 12.70
N ASP A 62 -1.87 -4.75 12.77
CA ASP A 62 -0.70 -3.88 12.87
C ASP A 62 -0.47 -3.10 11.57
N LEU A 63 -0.62 -3.75 10.42
CA LEU A 63 -0.48 -3.13 9.12
C LEU A 63 -1.60 -2.11 8.85
N ASN A 64 -2.83 -2.39 9.26
CA ASN A 64 -3.90 -1.39 9.23
C ASN A 64 -3.60 -0.19 10.15
N ARG A 65 -2.95 -0.42 11.30
CA ARG A 65 -2.49 0.67 12.16
C ARG A 65 -1.40 1.51 11.49
N LEU A 66 -0.48 0.88 10.75
CA LEU A 66 0.50 1.57 9.92
C LEU A 66 -0.18 2.44 8.85
N VAL A 67 -1.14 1.89 8.10
CA VAL A 67 -1.92 2.63 7.08
C VAL A 67 -2.55 3.88 7.69
N ARG A 68 -3.20 3.76 8.86
CA ARG A 68 -3.81 4.92 9.55
C ARG A 68 -2.78 6.00 9.90
N LYS A 69 -1.58 5.61 10.34
CA LYS A 69 -0.50 6.57 10.62
C LYS A 69 0.00 7.23 9.34
N THR A 70 0.12 6.48 8.25
CA THR A 70 0.50 7.00 6.94
C THR A 70 -0.51 8.03 6.43
N VAL A 71 -1.81 7.75 6.55
CA VAL A 71 -2.88 8.71 6.23
C VAL A 71 -2.70 10.00 7.02
N LEU A 72 -2.56 9.92 8.35
CA LEU A 72 -2.35 11.09 9.20
C LEU A 72 -1.10 11.90 8.81
N ALA A 73 0.01 11.21 8.49
CA ALA A 73 1.23 11.87 8.04
C ALA A 73 1.02 12.63 6.74
N PHE A 74 0.34 12.03 5.75
CA PHE A 74 0.00 12.72 4.51
C PHE A 74 -0.91 13.93 4.74
N GLU A 75 -1.92 13.81 5.61
CA GLU A 75 -2.80 14.94 5.94
C GLU A 75 -2.03 16.11 6.55
N ILE A 76 -1.08 15.84 7.45
CA ILE A 76 -0.21 16.87 8.05
C ILE A 76 0.66 17.51 6.97
N LEU A 77 1.31 16.72 6.12
CA LEU A 77 2.20 17.23 5.07
C LEU A 77 1.44 18.10 4.06
N ILE A 78 0.26 17.66 3.62
CA ILE A 78 -0.59 18.41 2.68
C ILE A 78 -1.05 19.72 3.31
N ARG A 79 -1.46 19.72 4.59
CA ARG A 79 -1.86 20.95 5.29
C ARG A 79 -0.69 21.91 5.47
N ARG A 80 0.48 21.40 5.86
CA ARG A 80 1.70 22.18 6.01
C ARG A 80 2.07 22.87 4.70
N GLU A 81 2.09 22.12 3.59
CA GLU A 81 2.40 22.68 2.27
C GLU A 81 1.44 23.81 1.91
N LYS A 82 0.13 23.60 2.11
CA LYS A 82 -0.89 24.62 1.85
C LYS A 82 -0.76 25.87 2.70
N ILE A 83 -0.24 25.77 3.93
CA ILE A 83 0.01 26.91 4.81
C ILE A 83 1.28 27.66 4.38
N LEU A 84 2.35 26.93 4.02
CA LEU A 84 3.66 27.50 3.69
C LEU A 84 3.75 28.10 2.29
N GLN A 85 2.88 27.70 1.36
CA GLN A 85 2.79 28.29 0.01
C GLN A 85 1.92 29.57 -0.06
N THR A 86 1.73 30.25 1.08
CA THR A 86 1.07 31.57 1.15
C THR A 86 2.12 32.67 1.12
#